data_AF-A0A519SJ28-F1
#
_entry.id   AF-A0A519SJ28-F1
#
_cell.length_a   1.000
_cell.length_b   1.000
_cell.length_c   1.000
_cell.angle_alpha   90.00
_cell.angle_beta   90.00
_cell.angle_gamma   90.00
#
_symmetry.space_group_name_H-M   'P 1'
#
loop_
_entity.id
_entity.type
_entity.pdbx_description
1 polymer ?
#
loop_
_entity_poly.entity_id
_entity_poly.type
_entity_poly.pdbx_seq_one_letter_code
_entity_poly.pdbx_strand_id
1 'polypeptide(L)'
;MNGTVVQSGSTNKFTLNTQISNVNIQNFFYSFDNFGLKSPTSKNLRGFLFSKTNISGSINDQGKLLPNSLYGTVVFDLKKGALLSFDAIKSVGKFAFPFRDLDNIVFNNLNGKFDIRGQKVTINPMQINTSLINMDIAGVYSMSKGTNITLDVPLRNPKKDEEITDKKEIRARRMKGIVLHLLATDGEDGKIKIKLNNNRDKEKTK
;
A
#
# COMPACT_ATOMS: atom_id res chain seq x y z
N MET A 1 6.98 -19.93 -12.17
CA MET A 1 7.07 -18.57 -12.73
C MET A 1 7.10 -18.73 -14.23
N ASN A 2 6.21 -18.06 -14.96
CA ASN A 2 6.14 -18.15 -16.43
C ASN A 2 6.38 -16.75 -16.99
N GLY A 3 7.42 -16.59 -17.82
CA GLY A 3 7.77 -15.32 -18.42
C GLY A 3 8.11 -15.48 -19.89
N THR A 4 7.79 -14.47 -20.70
CA THR A 4 8.17 -14.39 -22.11
C THR A 4 8.84 -13.05 -22.38
N VAL A 5 9.84 -13.06 -23.25
CA VAL A 5 10.50 -11.86 -23.76
C VAL A 5 10.46 -11.93 -25.27
N VAL A 6 9.96 -10.87 -25.91
CA VAL A 6 9.89 -10.71 -27.36
C VAL A 6 10.74 -9.51 -27.73
N GLN A 7 11.81 -9.74 -28.48
CA GLN A 7 12.69 -8.68 -28.95
C GLN A 7 12.05 -7.94 -30.14
N SER A 8 12.10 -6.61 -30.15
CA SER A 8 11.50 -5.75 -31.17
C SER A 8 12.38 -4.52 -31.41
N GLY A 9 13.45 -4.69 -32.19
CA GLY A 9 14.42 -3.63 -32.45
C GLY A 9 15.16 -3.24 -31.17
N SER A 10 15.17 -1.95 -30.83
CA SER A 10 15.82 -1.41 -29.61
C SER A 10 14.99 -1.54 -28.33
N THR A 11 13.86 -2.24 -28.41
CA THR A 11 12.94 -2.46 -27.28
C THR A 11 12.54 -3.92 -27.20
N ASN A 12 12.60 -4.47 -25.99
CA ASN A 12 12.27 -5.86 -25.71
C ASN A 12 11.03 -5.89 -24.83
N LYS A 13 9.93 -6.43 -25.35
CA LYS A 13 8.69 -6.58 -24.59
C LYS A 13 8.80 -7.80 -23.70
N PHE A 14 8.34 -7.70 -22.46
CA PHE A 14 8.25 -8.83 -21.55
C PHE A 14 6.84 -8.99 -21.02
N THR A 15 6.51 -10.22 -20.65
CA THR A 15 5.34 -10.55 -19.83
C THR A 15 5.79 -11.51 -18.74
N LEU A 16 5.35 -11.27 -17.51
CA LEU A 16 5.73 -12.00 -16.31
C LEU A 16 4.46 -12.40 -15.55
N ASN A 17 4.22 -13.70 -15.48
CA ASN A 17 3.20 -14.33 -14.66
C ASN A 17 3.88 -15.06 -13.50
N THR A 18 3.75 -14.52 -12.29
CA THR A 18 4.41 -15.06 -11.11
C THR A 18 3.43 -15.31 -10.00
N GLN A 19 3.57 -16.47 -9.37
CA GLN A 19 2.98 -16.76 -8.08
C GLN A 19 4.10 -16.81 -7.06
N ILE A 20 4.02 -15.92 -6.08
CA ILE A 20 4.90 -15.85 -4.92
C ILE A 20 4.15 -16.49 -3.76
N SER A 21 4.81 -17.35 -3.00
CA SER A 21 4.18 -18.02 -1.85
C SER A 21 5.17 -18.11 -0.71
N ASN A 22 4.73 -17.62 0.46
CA ASN A 22 5.46 -17.67 1.72
C ASN A 22 6.87 -17.05 1.68
N VAL A 23 7.02 -15.93 0.97
CA VAL A 23 8.32 -15.25 0.86
C VAL A 23 8.48 -14.22 1.97
N ASN A 24 9.63 -14.22 2.65
CA ASN A 24 9.93 -13.18 3.62
C ASN A 24 9.99 -11.80 2.92
N ILE A 25 9.11 -10.88 3.30
CA ILE A 25 8.97 -9.59 2.60
C ILE A 25 10.17 -8.65 2.81
N GLN A 26 10.86 -8.75 3.95
CA GLN A 26 12.07 -7.97 4.23
C GLN A 26 13.16 -8.35 3.24
N ASN A 27 13.45 -9.66 3.14
CA ASN A 27 14.45 -10.18 2.22
C ASN A 27 14.06 -9.93 0.78
N PHE A 28 12.77 -10.08 0.44
CA PHE A 28 12.27 -9.79 -0.90
C PHE A 28 12.52 -8.33 -1.29
N PHE A 29 12.14 -7.36 -0.46
CA PHE A 29 12.43 -5.96 -0.75
C PHE A 29 13.94 -5.69 -0.85
N TYR A 30 14.73 -6.29 0.03
CA TYR A 30 16.19 -6.13 0.01
C TYR A 30 16.82 -6.67 -1.28
N SER A 31 16.44 -7.87 -1.72
CA SER A 31 17.00 -8.52 -2.92
C SER A 31 16.70 -7.77 -4.22
N PHE A 32 15.67 -6.92 -4.25
CA PHE A 32 15.29 -6.12 -5.41
C PHE A 32 15.57 -4.63 -5.21
N ASP A 33 16.50 -4.27 -4.32
CA ASP A 33 16.86 -2.88 -4.00
C ASP A 33 15.64 -1.98 -3.74
N ASN A 34 14.73 -2.48 -2.91
CA ASN A 34 13.45 -1.87 -2.55
C ASN A 34 12.57 -1.49 -3.75
N PHE A 35 12.78 -2.12 -4.91
CA PHE A 35 12.09 -1.80 -6.17
C PHE A 35 12.29 -0.33 -6.59
N GLY A 36 13.39 0.30 -6.19
CA GLY A 36 13.67 1.72 -6.41
C GLY A 36 12.83 2.67 -5.56
N LEU A 37 12.04 2.16 -4.59
CA LEU A 37 11.24 2.98 -3.70
C LEU A 37 12.12 3.61 -2.62
N LYS A 38 11.91 4.91 -2.36
CA LYS A 38 12.52 5.60 -1.21
C LYS A 38 11.87 5.22 0.11
N SER A 39 10.58 4.86 0.08
CA SER A 39 9.81 4.42 1.25
C SER A 39 8.48 3.79 0.79
N PRO A 40 8.01 2.68 1.40
CA PRO A 40 8.70 1.88 2.42
C PRO A 40 9.91 1.12 1.86
N THR A 41 10.83 0.74 2.75
CA THR A 41 12.02 -0.08 2.43
C THR A 41 11.98 -1.41 3.17
N SER A 42 12.90 -2.32 2.84
CA SER A 42 13.11 -3.60 3.56
C SER A 42 13.23 -3.42 5.07
N LYS A 43 13.83 -2.33 5.56
CA LYS A 43 13.95 -2.03 7.00
C LYS A 43 12.60 -1.80 7.69
N ASN A 44 11.59 -1.40 6.92
CA ASN A 44 10.27 -1.08 7.44
C ASN A 44 9.33 -2.28 7.45
N LEU A 45 9.65 -3.39 6.79
CA LEU A 45 8.68 -4.44 6.49
C LEU A 45 9.10 -5.77 7.13
N ARG A 46 8.15 -6.45 7.79
CA ARG A 46 8.28 -7.86 8.22
C ARG A 46 7.03 -8.64 7.84
N GLY A 47 7.19 -9.97 7.75
CA GLY A 47 6.09 -10.90 7.46
C GLY A 47 6.33 -11.77 6.24
N PHE A 48 5.28 -12.50 5.85
CA PHE A 48 5.31 -13.47 4.77
C PHE A 48 4.37 -13.06 3.65
N LEU A 49 4.93 -12.77 2.48
CA LEU A 49 4.23 -12.35 1.27
C LEU A 49 3.78 -13.55 0.46
N PHE A 50 2.52 -13.54 0.09
CA PHE A 50 1.92 -14.34 -0.96
C PHE A 50 1.41 -13.36 -2.02
N SER A 51 1.66 -13.64 -3.29
CA SER A 51 1.25 -12.72 -4.36
C SER A 51 1.01 -13.47 -5.66
N LYS A 52 0.06 -12.97 -6.44
CA LYS A 52 -0.15 -13.33 -7.84
C LYS A 52 0.03 -12.07 -8.66
N THR A 53 0.99 -12.08 -9.56
CA THR A 53 1.34 -10.94 -10.40
C THR A 53 1.22 -11.31 -11.86
N ASN A 54 0.55 -10.48 -12.63
CA ASN A 54 0.60 -10.47 -14.09
C ASN A 54 1.10 -9.07 -14.47
N ILE A 55 2.32 -8.99 -14.98
CA ILE A 55 2.97 -7.73 -15.33
C ILE A 55 3.54 -7.87 -16.74
N SER A 56 3.36 -6.85 -17.56
CA SER A 56 4.00 -6.70 -18.86
C SER A 56 4.66 -5.34 -18.96
N GLY A 57 5.62 -5.22 -19.87
CA GLY A 57 6.26 -3.96 -20.15
C GLY A 57 7.34 -4.09 -21.21
N SER A 58 8.15 -3.05 -21.32
CA SER A 58 9.28 -3.00 -22.25
C SER A 58 10.56 -2.65 -21.49
N ILE A 59 11.64 -3.32 -21.84
CA ILE A 59 13.01 -2.96 -21.46
C ILE A 59 13.78 -2.51 -22.71
N ASN A 60 14.76 -1.61 -22.55
CA ASN A 60 15.67 -1.26 -23.63
C ASN A 60 16.78 -2.32 -23.75
N ASP A 61 17.68 -2.16 -24.72
CA ASP A 61 18.81 -3.09 -24.94
C ASP A 61 19.84 -3.10 -23.80
N GLN A 62 19.79 -2.11 -22.91
CA GLN A 62 20.59 -2.07 -21.68
C GLN A 62 19.90 -2.77 -20.50
N GLY A 63 18.75 -3.41 -20.72
CA GLY A 63 17.96 -4.07 -19.68
C GLY A 63 17.20 -3.11 -18.76
N LYS A 64 17.15 -1.81 -19.07
CA LYS A 64 16.41 -0.81 -18.27
C LYS A 64 14.94 -0.81 -18.64
N LEU A 65 14.06 -0.85 -17.63
CA LEU A 65 12.63 -0.72 -17.80
C LEU A 65 12.28 0.65 -18.42
N LEU A 66 11.41 0.66 -19.44
CA LEU A 66 10.79 1.88 -19.94
C LEU A 66 9.64 2.26 -19.00
N PRO A 67 9.73 3.36 -18.22
CA PRO A 67 8.81 3.61 -17.10
C PRO A 67 7.33 3.70 -17.48
N ASN A 68 7.02 4.17 -18.68
CA ASN A 68 5.63 4.31 -19.16
C ASN A 68 5.06 3.05 -19.80
N SER A 69 5.85 1.98 -19.91
CA SER A 69 5.44 0.74 -20.57
C SER A 69 4.87 -0.31 -19.62
N LEU A 70 4.98 -0.11 -18.30
CA LEU A 70 4.63 -1.11 -17.30
C LEU A 70 3.10 -1.21 -17.16
N TYR A 71 2.54 -2.39 -17.35
CA TYR A 71 1.11 -2.65 -17.14
C TYR A 71 0.94 -3.94 -16.36
N GLY A 72 -0.08 -4.01 -15.51
CA GLY A 72 -0.35 -5.27 -14.84
C GLY A 72 -1.22 -5.17 -13.61
N THR A 73 -1.37 -6.31 -12.95
CA THR A 73 -2.11 -6.45 -11.71
C THR A 73 -1.28 -7.25 -10.72
N VAL A 74 -1.29 -6.81 -9.47
CA VAL A 74 -0.69 -7.49 -8.32
C VAL A 74 -1.79 -7.73 -7.29
N VAL A 75 -2.10 -8.98 -7.03
CA VAL A 75 -2.97 -9.38 -5.90
C VAL A 75 -2.07 -9.98 -4.84
N PHE A 76 -2.12 -9.45 -3.63
CA PHE A 76 -1.22 -9.88 -2.56
C PHE A 76 -1.97 -10.19 -1.27
N ASP A 77 -1.32 -11.01 -0.46
CA ASP A 77 -1.71 -11.37 0.90
C ASP A 77 -0.45 -11.43 1.76
N LEU A 78 -0.37 -10.56 2.76
CA LEU A 78 0.76 -10.45 3.67
C LEU A 78 0.33 -10.94 5.05
N LYS A 79 0.94 -12.04 5.49
CA LYS A 79 0.63 -12.72 6.76
C LYS A 79 1.68 -12.40 7.81
N LYS A 80 1.23 -12.32 9.07
CA LYS A 80 2.07 -12.03 10.24
C LYS A 80 2.95 -10.80 9.98
N GLY A 81 2.32 -9.76 9.44
CA GLY A 81 3.02 -8.58 8.95
C GLY A 81 3.32 -7.60 10.08
N ALA A 82 4.42 -6.88 9.93
CA ALA A 82 4.68 -5.71 10.75
C ALA A 82 5.26 -4.58 9.89
N LEU A 83 4.85 -3.36 10.24
CA LEU A 83 5.36 -2.13 9.69
C LEU A 83 6.15 -1.41 10.78
N LEU A 84 7.44 -1.19 10.53
CA LEU A 84 8.39 -0.66 11.48
C LEU A 84 8.83 0.75 11.09
N SER A 85 8.75 1.69 12.03
CA SER A 85 9.26 3.05 11.92
C SER A 85 8.94 3.71 10.58
N PHE A 86 7.68 3.63 10.14
CA PHE A 86 7.25 4.14 8.85
C PHE A 86 6.65 5.55 8.97
N ASP A 87 7.42 6.54 8.53
CA ASP A 87 7.13 7.98 8.71
C ASP A 87 5.75 8.41 8.22
N ALA A 88 5.26 7.84 7.11
CA ALA A 88 3.95 8.20 6.58
C ALA A 88 2.83 7.78 7.54
N ILE A 89 2.94 6.63 8.20
CA ILE A 89 1.97 6.22 9.22
C ILE A 89 2.17 7.00 10.53
N LYS A 90 3.41 7.32 10.92
CA LYS A 90 3.63 8.24 12.06
C LYS A 90 2.96 9.60 11.80
N SER A 91 3.03 10.09 10.57
CA SER A 91 2.38 11.35 10.16
C SER A 91 0.86 11.24 10.23
N VAL A 92 0.27 10.13 9.78
CA VAL A 92 -1.17 9.83 10.00
C VAL A 92 -1.50 9.82 11.49
N GLY A 93 -0.66 9.17 12.30
CA GLY A 93 -0.77 9.10 13.75
C GLY A 93 -0.78 10.45 14.44
N LYS A 94 0.03 11.41 13.99
CA LYS A 94 0.00 12.77 14.55
C LYS A 94 -1.37 13.43 14.45
N PHE A 95 -2.13 13.15 13.38
CA PHE A 95 -3.49 13.67 13.23
C PHE A 95 -4.53 12.83 13.99
N ALA A 96 -4.42 11.50 13.95
CA ALA A 96 -5.44 10.61 14.50
C ALA A 96 -5.24 10.27 15.98
N PHE A 97 -4.00 10.07 16.41
CA PHE A 97 -3.61 9.55 17.72
C PHE A 97 -2.22 10.08 18.16
N PRO A 98 -2.09 11.37 18.51
CA PRO A 98 -0.78 12.02 18.71
C PRO A 98 0.09 11.41 19.81
N PHE A 99 -0.51 10.69 20.76
CA PHE A 99 0.19 10.06 21.90
C PHE A 99 0.42 8.56 21.73
N ARG A 100 0.06 7.97 20.58
CA ARG A 100 0.22 6.53 20.34
C ARG A 100 1.58 6.26 19.70
N ASP A 101 2.31 5.31 20.28
CA ASP A 101 3.52 4.79 19.65
C ASP A 101 3.14 3.98 18.40
N LEU A 102 3.66 4.40 17.25
CA LEU A 102 3.42 3.81 15.93
C LEU A 102 4.72 3.30 15.29
N ASP A 103 5.75 3.05 16.11
CA ASP A 103 7.05 2.57 15.65
C ASP A 103 7.00 1.08 15.30
N ASN A 104 6.07 0.32 15.88
CA ASN A 104 5.85 -1.08 15.56
C ASN A 104 4.37 -1.40 15.43
N ILE A 105 3.91 -1.52 14.19
CA ILE A 105 2.50 -1.81 13.88
C ILE A 105 2.41 -3.24 13.34
N VAL A 106 1.81 -4.12 14.13
CA VAL A 106 1.62 -5.52 13.78
C VAL A 106 0.20 -5.76 13.26
N PHE A 107 0.08 -6.58 12.22
CA PHE A 107 -1.20 -7.01 11.64
C PHE A 107 -1.17 -8.51 11.27
N ASN A 108 -2.29 -9.19 11.53
CA ASN A 108 -2.41 -10.63 11.26
C ASN A 108 -2.40 -10.92 9.75
N ASN A 109 -3.18 -10.15 9.01
CA ASN A 109 -3.35 -10.30 7.57
C ASN A 109 -3.61 -8.96 6.91
N LEU A 110 -2.92 -8.69 5.81
CA LEU A 110 -3.19 -7.57 4.92
C LEU A 110 -3.28 -8.08 3.49
N ASN A 111 -4.44 -7.95 2.88
CA ASN A 111 -4.65 -8.32 1.49
C ASN A 111 -5.06 -7.09 0.67
N GLY A 112 -4.75 -7.14 -0.61
CA GLY A 112 -5.05 -6.03 -1.48
C GLY A 112 -4.78 -6.35 -2.95
N LYS A 113 -5.18 -5.40 -3.78
CA LYS A 113 -4.97 -5.45 -5.22
C LYS A 113 -4.41 -4.12 -5.70
N PHE A 114 -3.34 -4.18 -6.46
CA PHE A 114 -2.78 -3.06 -7.18
C PHE A 114 -2.95 -3.26 -8.68
N ASP A 115 -3.31 -2.19 -9.38
CA ASP A 115 -3.28 -2.14 -10.85
C ASP A 115 -2.22 -1.13 -11.29
N ILE A 116 -1.30 -1.56 -12.13
CA ILE A 116 -0.15 -0.79 -12.58
C ILE A 116 -0.42 -0.31 -14.01
N ARG A 117 -0.22 0.99 -14.26
CA ARG A 117 -0.33 1.63 -15.57
C ARG A 117 0.75 2.70 -15.72
N GLY A 118 1.80 2.38 -16.46
CA GLY A 118 3.03 3.14 -16.54
C GLY A 118 3.61 3.38 -15.16
N GLN A 119 3.79 4.66 -14.82
CA GLN A 119 4.35 5.10 -13.54
C GLN A 119 3.30 5.23 -12.41
N LYS A 120 2.06 4.82 -12.65
CA LYS A 120 0.96 4.91 -11.68
C LYS A 120 0.56 3.54 -11.17
N VAL A 121 0.35 3.45 -9.86
CA VAL A 121 -0.13 2.27 -9.17
C VAL A 121 -1.45 2.61 -8.50
N THR A 122 -2.55 2.09 -9.05
CA THR A 122 -3.88 2.20 -8.44
C THR A 122 -3.98 1.23 -7.27
N ILE A 123 -4.24 1.78 -6.10
CA ILE A 123 -4.57 1.06 -4.87
C ILE A 123 -6.08 0.85 -4.86
N ASN A 124 -6.50 -0.39 -5.11
CA ASN A 124 -7.92 -0.75 -4.97
C ASN A 124 -8.33 -0.62 -3.49
N PRO A 125 -9.60 -0.29 -3.20
CA PRO A 125 -10.09 -0.17 -1.84
C PRO A 125 -9.73 -1.41 -1.01
N MET A 126 -8.96 -1.20 0.05
CA MET A 126 -8.55 -2.25 0.96
C MET A 126 -8.56 -1.75 2.41
N GLN A 127 -8.72 -2.71 3.32
CA GLN A 127 -8.86 -2.45 4.74
C GLN A 127 -7.62 -2.93 5.48
N ILE A 128 -7.03 -2.07 6.28
CA ILE A 128 -5.88 -2.36 7.11
C ILE A 128 -6.37 -2.42 8.55
N ASN A 129 -6.30 -3.61 9.15
CA ASN A 129 -6.61 -3.79 10.57
C ASN A 129 -5.32 -4.19 11.29
N THR A 130 -4.94 -3.40 12.28
CA THR A 130 -3.70 -3.60 13.01
C THR A 130 -3.99 -3.62 14.51
N SER A 131 -3.00 -4.05 15.29
CA SER A 131 -3.03 -3.99 16.76
C SER A 131 -3.28 -2.59 17.34
N LEU A 132 -2.99 -1.54 16.56
CA LEU A 132 -2.96 -0.16 17.05
C LEU A 132 -3.98 0.73 16.36
N ILE A 133 -4.17 0.59 15.05
CA ILE A 133 -5.02 1.44 14.22
C ILE A 133 -5.77 0.61 13.18
N ASN A 134 -7.01 1.00 12.89
CA ASN A 134 -7.76 0.52 11.73
C ASN A 134 -7.79 1.64 10.70
N MET A 135 -7.67 1.30 9.41
CA MET A 135 -7.67 2.29 8.33
C MET A 135 -8.23 1.68 7.04
N ASP A 136 -8.92 2.49 6.25
CA ASP A 136 -9.27 2.17 4.87
C ASP A 136 -8.44 3.02 3.92
N ILE A 137 -7.97 2.41 2.83
CA ILE A 137 -7.09 3.05 1.87
C ILE A 137 -7.55 2.76 0.43
N ALA A 138 -7.52 3.78 -0.41
CA ALA A 138 -7.77 3.69 -1.84
C ALA A 138 -7.09 4.87 -2.57
N GLY A 139 -6.87 4.74 -3.88
CA GLY A 139 -6.41 5.86 -4.70
C GLY A 139 -5.27 5.48 -5.63
N VAL A 140 -4.38 6.43 -5.93
CA VAL A 140 -3.30 6.25 -6.90
C VAL A 140 -1.99 6.73 -6.29
N TYR A 141 -0.99 5.85 -6.27
CA TYR A 141 0.41 6.20 -6.03
C TYR A 141 1.10 6.48 -7.37
N SER A 142 1.93 7.52 -7.45
CA SER A 142 2.73 7.83 -8.63
C SER A 142 4.21 7.75 -8.32
N MET A 143 4.97 7.05 -9.15
CA MET A 143 6.44 7.00 -9.06
C MET A 143 7.11 8.32 -9.48
N SER A 144 6.35 9.25 -10.09
CA SER A 144 6.81 10.59 -10.45
C SER A 144 6.02 11.68 -9.71
N LYS A 145 4.87 12.08 -10.25
CA LYS A 145 3.94 13.06 -9.65
C LYS A 145 2.49 12.66 -9.89
N GLY A 146 1.59 13.18 -9.06
CA GLY A 146 0.17 12.89 -9.08
C GLY A 146 -0.24 11.78 -8.11
N THR A 147 0.48 11.60 -7.01
CA THR A 147 0.01 10.75 -5.90
C THR A 147 -1.23 11.37 -5.29
N ASN A 148 -2.29 10.57 -5.18
CA ASN A 148 -3.56 10.93 -4.59
C ASN A 148 -4.17 9.69 -3.93
N ILE A 149 -3.91 9.51 -2.65
CA ILE A 149 -4.37 8.37 -1.87
C ILE A 149 -5.26 8.89 -0.75
N THR A 150 -6.48 8.36 -0.67
CA THR A 150 -7.41 8.64 0.43
C THR A 150 -7.20 7.64 1.53
N LEU A 151 -7.11 8.13 2.78
CA LEU A 151 -7.08 7.29 3.97
C LEU A 151 -8.21 7.69 4.90
N ASP A 152 -8.99 6.71 5.34
CA ASP A 152 -10.04 6.91 6.33
C ASP A 152 -9.64 6.20 7.62
N VAL A 153 -9.47 6.97 8.70
CA VAL A 153 -8.95 6.48 9.98
C VAL A 153 -9.98 6.71 11.08
N PRO A 154 -10.75 5.68 11.49
CA PRO A 154 -11.61 5.79 12.66
C PRO A 154 -10.78 6.07 13.93
N LEU A 155 -11.17 7.08 14.70
CA LEU A 155 -10.52 7.45 15.96
C LEU A 155 -10.92 6.53 17.13
N ARG A 156 -11.81 5.57 16.88
CA ARG A 156 -12.21 4.56 17.86
C ARG A 156 -11.02 3.65 18.16
N ASN A 157 -10.74 3.41 19.44
CA ASN A 157 -9.66 2.51 19.85
C ASN A 157 -9.99 1.05 19.48
N PRO A 158 -9.19 0.38 18.64
CA PRO A 158 -9.46 -1.01 18.22
C PRO A 158 -9.55 -1.99 19.40
N LYS A 159 -8.81 -1.71 20.49
CA LYS A 159 -8.80 -2.54 21.70
C LYS A 159 -10.18 -2.67 22.38
N LYS A 160 -11.09 -1.72 22.16
CA LYS A 160 -12.45 -1.78 22.72
C LYS A 160 -13.35 -2.81 22.04
N ASP A 161 -12.93 -3.33 20.89
CA ASP A 161 -13.66 -4.34 20.13
C ASP A 161 -12.97 -5.72 20.19
N GLU A 162 -11.91 -5.88 21.01
CA GLU A 162 -11.19 -7.16 21.21
C GLU A 162 -12.06 -8.23 21.89
N GLU A 163 -13.03 -7.83 22.70
CA GLU A 163 -13.98 -8.72 23.39
C GLU A 163 -15.17 -9.15 22.48
N ILE A 164 -15.33 -8.53 21.32
CA ILE A 164 -16.40 -8.86 20.38
C ILE A 164 -15.93 -10.05 19.53
N THR A 165 -16.63 -11.18 19.65
CA THR A 165 -16.30 -12.41 18.91
C THR A 165 -16.94 -12.46 17.51
N ASP A 166 -17.98 -11.65 17.25
CA ASP A 166 -18.65 -11.58 15.95
C ASP A 166 -17.92 -10.64 14.97
N LYS A 167 -17.30 -11.24 13.95
CA LYS A 167 -16.59 -10.54 12.87
C LYS A 167 -17.48 -9.58 12.07
N LYS A 168 -18.78 -9.84 11.93
CA LYS A 168 -19.71 -8.93 11.24
C LYS A 168 -19.98 -7.68 12.07
N GLU A 169 -20.15 -7.86 13.38
CA GLU A 169 -20.41 -6.76 14.30
C GLU A 169 -19.19 -5.83 14.44
N ILE A 170 -17.99 -6.39 14.53
CA ILE A 170 -16.72 -5.64 14.51
C ILE A 170 -16.63 -4.77 13.24
N ARG A 171 -16.93 -5.34 12.07
CA ARG A 171 -16.90 -4.60 10.79
C ARG A 171 -17.94 -3.49 10.75
N ALA A 172 -19.16 -3.74 11.20
CA ALA A 172 -20.25 -2.75 11.19
C ALA A 172 -20.00 -1.58 12.16
N ARG A 173 -19.28 -1.83 13.26
CA ARG A 173 -18.96 -0.81 14.27
C ARG A 173 -17.67 -0.05 13.99
N ARG A 174 -16.81 -0.53 13.08
CA ARG A 174 -15.48 0.05 12.82
C ARG A 174 -15.52 1.51 12.37
N MET A 175 -16.52 1.88 11.58
CA MET A 175 -16.72 3.26 11.10
C MET A 175 -17.72 4.05 11.95
N LYS A 176 -18.21 3.49 13.06
CA LYS A 176 -19.10 4.22 13.97
C LYS A 176 -18.27 5.14 14.88
N GLY A 177 -18.51 6.44 14.75
CA GLY A 177 -17.83 7.49 15.51
C GLY A 177 -17.14 8.49 14.62
N ILE A 178 -16.15 9.20 15.17
CA ILE A 178 -15.37 10.19 14.43
C ILE A 178 -14.39 9.44 13.51
N VAL A 179 -14.52 9.68 12.21
CA VAL A 179 -13.61 9.16 11.18
C VAL A 179 -12.80 10.33 10.66
N LEU A 180 -11.49 10.19 10.72
CA LEU A 180 -10.57 11.16 10.16
C LEU A 180 -10.36 10.86 8.67
N HIS A 181 -10.73 11.80 7.82
CA HIS A 181 -10.50 11.72 6.39
C HIS A 181 -9.16 12.39 6.08
N LEU A 182 -8.20 11.62 5.56
CA LEU A 182 -6.86 12.08 5.23
C LEU A 182 -6.57 11.91 3.74
N LEU A 183 -5.70 12.76 3.24
CA LEU A 183 -5.19 12.73 1.88
C LEU A 183 -3.66 12.62 1.92
N ALA A 184 -3.15 11.59 1.26
CA ALA A 184 -1.75 11.40 0.97
C ALA A 184 -1.45 11.90 -0.45
N THR A 185 -0.63 12.93 -0.55
CA THR A 185 -0.21 13.55 -1.82
C THR A 185 1.30 13.50 -1.98
N ASP A 186 1.79 13.91 -3.15
CA ASP A 186 3.23 14.12 -3.34
C ASP A 186 3.77 15.09 -2.29
N GLY A 187 4.85 14.70 -1.62
CA GLY A 187 5.65 15.54 -0.74
C GLY A 187 6.96 15.96 -1.40
N GLU A 188 7.77 16.70 -0.65
CA GLU A 188 9.12 17.04 -1.06
C GLU A 188 9.99 15.77 -1.13
N ASP A 189 10.90 15.73 -2.11
CA ASP A 189 11.87 14.65 -2.32
C ASP A 189 11.31 13.23 -2.59
N GLY A 190 10.04 13.13 -3.00
CA GLY A 190 9.39 11.83 -3.30
C GLY A 190 8.86 11.11 -2.06
N LYS A 191 8.83 11.79 -0.90
CA LYS A 191 8.11 11.32 0.29
C LYS A 191 6.60 11.59 0.13
N ILE A 192 5.78 10.87 0.89
CA ILE A 192 4.33 11.10 0.93
C ILE A 192 4.03 12.19 1.97
N LYS A 193 3.27 13.22 1.58
CA LYS A 193 2.75 14.25 2.48
C LYS A 193 1.30 13.93 2.86
N ILE A 194 1.01 13.93 4.16
CA ILE A 194 -0.35 13.69 4.69
C ILE A 194 -1.01 15.03 5.05
N LYS A 195 -2.28 15.20 4.67
CA LYS A 195 -3.11 16.37 4.99
C LYS A 195 -4.53 15.91 5.37
N LEU A 196 -5.27 16.74 6.12
CA LEU A 196 -6.70 16.53 6.33
C LEU A 196 -7.46 16.72 5.02
N ASN A 197 -8.41 15.83 4.73
CA ASN A 197 -9.24 15.89 3.54
C ASN A 197 -10.58 16.59 3.84
N ASN A 198 -10.58 17.92 3.80
CA ASN A 198 -11.75 18.75 4.12
C ASN A 198 -12.85 18.72 3.03
N ASN A 199 -12.62 18.07 1.88
CA ASN A 199 -13.55 18.13 0.74
C ASN A 199 -14.66 17.06 0.77
N ARG A 200 -14.56 16.01 1.59
CA ARG A 200 -15.63 15.00 1.72
C ARG A 200 -16.83 15.46 2.55
N ASP A 201 -16.64 16.41 3.47
CA ASP A 201 -17.74 16.99 4.25
C ASP A 201 -18.68 17.85 3.39
N LYS A 202 -18.30 18.20 2.15
CA LYS A 202 -19.15 18.98 1.22
C LYS A 202 -20.04 18.12 0.31
N GLU A 203 -19.74 16.84 0.14
CA GLU A 203 -20.54 15.94 -0.71
C GLU A 203 -21.73 15.31 0.03
N LYS A 204 -21.76 15.37 1.37
CA LYS A 204 -22.92 14.93 2.17
C LYS A 204 -24.00 16.01 2.35
N THR A 205 -23.78 17.20 1.79
CA THR A 205 -24.66 18.37 1.97
C THR A 205 -25.29 18.84 0.65
N LYS A 206 -25.35 17.97 -0.36
CA LYS A 206 -26.09 18.20 -1.61
C LYS A 206 -27.04 17.06 -1.90
#